data_AF-A0A518FPC8-F1
#
_entry.id   AF-A0A518FPC8-F1
#
_cell.length_a   1.000
_cell.length_b   1.000
_cell.length_c   1.000
_cell.angle_alpha   90.00
_cell.angle_beta   90.00
_cell.angle_gamma   90.00
#
_symmetry.space_group_name_H-M   'P 1'
#
loop_
_entity.id
_entity.type
_entity.pdbx_description
1 polymer ?
#
loop_
_entity_poly.entity_id
_entity_poly.type
_entity_poly.pdbx_seq_one_letter_code
_entity_poly.pdbx_strand_id
1 'polypeptide(L)'
;MKTSYCLYDILDKIEKQPAMYVGEPILKNTFLFLIGYEMAMIDAGVENATEPEFSDFHEFVRQKLFFSDSSAGWARMILAVAAGYDPRQITWEDLEQLFPPEVHRESLRLFFQLLKEFRSATDFEPDADTF
;
A
#
# COMPACT_ATOMS: atom_id res chain seq x y z
N MET A 1 -10.65 -26.68 4.94
CA MET A 1 -10.21 -25.35 5.42
C MET A 1 -9.29 -24.77 4.37
N LYS A 2 -9.30 -23.44 4.16
CA LYS A 2 -8.30 -22.81 3.28
C LYS A 2 -6.94 -22.92 3.98
N THR A 3 -5.92 -23.42 3.30
CA THR A 3 -4.58 -23.65 3.89
C THR A 3 -3.64 -22.47 3.66
N SER A 4 -3.93 -21.66 2.65
CA SER A 4 -3.17 -20.45 2.32
C SER A 4 -4.06 -19.28 1.90
N TYR A 5 -3.51 -18.07 1.94
CA TYR A 5 -4.13 -16.85 1.46
C TYR A 5 -3.17 -16.05 0.55
N CYS A 6 -3.73 -15.17 -0.28
CA CYS A 6 -2.98 -14.25 -1.13
C CYS A 6 -3.57 -12.85 -0.96
N LEU A 7 -2.74 -11.86 -0.64
CA LEU A 7 -3.17 -10.47 -0.44
C LEU A 7 -3.68 -9.86 -1.74
N TYR A 8 -3.15 -10.27 -2.89
CA TYR A 8 -3.63 -9.78 -4.17
C TYR A 8 -5.09 -10.18 -4.44
N ASP A 9 -5.55 -11.34 -3.94
CA ASP A 9 -6.96 -11.74 -4.08
C ASP A 9 -7.91 -10.77 -3.37
N ILE A 10 -7.53 -10.29 -2.18
CA ILE A 10 -8.36 -9.36 -1.40
C ILE A 10 -8.22 -7.94 -1.93
N LEU A 11 -7.03 -7.54 -2.38
CA LEU A 11 -6.79 -6.25 -3.04
C LEU A 11 -7.58 -6.13 -4.35
N ASP A 12 -7.63 -7.19 -5.16
CA ASP A 12 -8.41 -7.22 -6.41
C ASP A 12 -9.92 -7.10 -6.14
N LYS A 13 -10.40 -7.53 -4.95
CA LYS A 13 -11.79 -7.33 -4.52
C LYS A 13 -12.03 -5.91 -4.02
N ILE A 14 -11.08 -5.34 -3.26
CA ILE A 14 -11.13 -3.96 -2.78
C ILE A 14 -11.13 -2.99 -3.97
N GLU A 15 -10.32 -3.23 -5.01
CA GLU A 15 -10.29 -2.38 -6.21
C GLU A 15 -11.68 -2.31 -6.89
N LYS A 16 -12.37 -3.45 -6.97
CA LYS A 16 -13.68 -3.55 -7.63
C LYS A 16 -14.82 -2.96 -6.81
N GLN A 17 -14.80 -3.12 -5.49
CA GLN A 17 -15.91 -2.74 -4.60
C GLN A 17 -15.39 -2.21 -3.25
N PRO A 18 -14.66 -1.09 -3.22
CA PRO A 18 -13.96 -0.67 -2.00
C PRO A 18 -14.92 -0.42 -0.83
N ALA A 19 -16.11 0.11 -1.10
CA ALA A 19 -17.11 0.40 -0.07
C ALA A 19 -17.57 -0.83 0.73
N MET A 20 -17.53 -2.03 0.14
CA MET A 20 -17.90 -3.27 0.83
C MET A 20 -16.84 -3.74 1.84
N TYR A 21 -15.58 -3.38 1.62
CA TYR A 21 -14.45 -3.90 2.42
C TYR A 21 -13.89 -2.85 3.37
N VAL A 22 -13.76 -1.61 2.91
CA VAL A 22 -13.07 -0.53 3.64
C VAL A 22 -13.99 0.65 3.98
N GLY A 23 -15.27 0.57 3.62
CA GLY A 23 -16.26 1.63 3.86
C GLY A 23 -15.95 2.88 3.04
N GLU A 24 -15.41 3.91 3.67
CA GLU A 24 -14.95 5.09 2.92
C GLU A 24 -13.69 4.72 2.11
N PRO A 25 -13.68 4.94 0.78
CA PRO A 25 -12.57 4.59 -0.08
C PRO A 25 -11.44 5.62 0.06
N ILE A 26 -10.72 5.56 1.17
CA ILE A 26 -9.47 6.29 1.39
C ILE A 26 -8.33 5.30 1.62
N LEU A 27 -7.13 5.64 1.15
CA LEU A 27 -5.98 4.74 1.17
C LEU A 27 -5.62 4.23 2.58
N LYS A 28 -5.79 5.09 3.60
CA LYS A 28 -5.59 4.73 5.01
C LYS A 28 -6.49 3.56 5.44
N ASN A 29 -7.74 3.52 5.00
CA ASN A 29 -8.66 2.45 5.36
C ASN A 29 -8.27 1.13 4.68
N THR A 30 -7.80 1.18 3.44
CA THR A 30 -7.21 0.00 2.76
C THR A 30 -5.98 -0.52 3.50
N PHE A 31 -5.07 0.37 3.89
CA PHE A 31 -3.89 0.01 4.68
C PHE A 31 -4.25 -0.67 6.01
N LEU A 32 -5.15 -0.06 6.80
CA LEU A 32 -5.59 -0.61 8.08
C LEU A 32 -6.32 -1.94 7.92
N PHE A 33 -7.12 -2.08 6.87
CA PHE A 33 -7.79 -3.34 6.54
C PHE A 33 -6.77 -4.45 6.27
N LEU A 34 -5.72 -4.19 5.48
CA LEU A 34 -4.69 -5.19 5.17
C LEU A 34 -3.95 -5.66 6.41
N ILE A 35 -3.52 -4.73 7.28
CA ILE A 35 -2.88 -5.07 8.56
C ILE A 35 -3.78 -6.00 9.39
N GLY A 36 -5.06 -5.64 9.54
CA GLY A 36 -6.00 -6.46 10.29
C GLY A 36 -6.27 -7.83 9.65
N TYR A 37 -6.33 -7.87 8.32
CA TYR A 37 -6.51 -9.10 7.55
C TYR A 37 -5.32 -10.05 7.69
N GLU A 38 -4.10 -9.54 7.53
CA GLU A 38 -2.86 -10.32 7.71
C GLU A 38 -2.75 -10.85 9.13
N MET A 39 -2.99 -10.01 10.14
CA MET A 39 -2.99 -10.42 11.55
C MET A 39 -3.99 -11.56 11.79
N ALA A 40 -5.20 -11.48 11.24
CA ALA A 40 -6.21 -12.52 11.38
C ALA A 40 -5.81 -13.84 10.68
N MET A 41 -5.13 -13.77 9.53
CA MET A 41 -4.62 -14.97 8.84
C MET A 41 -3.48 -15.64 9.62
N ILE A 42 -2.57 -14.83 10.20
CA ILE A 42 -1.49 -15.30 11.07
C ILE A 42 -2.06 -16.00 12.29
N ASP A 43 -2.99 -15.38 13.00
CA ASP A 43 -3.66 -15.97 14.19
C ASP A 43 -4.40 -17.27 13.87
N ALA A 44 -4.93 -17.39 12.64
CA ALA A 44 -5.61 -18.57 12.16
C ALA A 44 -4.65 -19.68 11.64
N GLY A 45 -3.33 -19.43 11.62
CA GLY A 45 -2.33 -20.38 11.12
C GLY A 45 -2.43 -20.65 9.62
N VAL A 46 -2.90 -19.67 8.83
CA VAL A 46 -3.04 -19.78 7.38
C VAL A 46 -1.78 -19.24 6.71
N GLU A 47 -1.20 -20.02 5.80
CA GLU A 47 0.05 -19.68 5.13
C GLU A 47 -0.11 -18.52 4.13
N ASN A 48 0.82 -17.56 4.14
CA ASN A 48 0.85 -16.49 3.15
C ASN A 48 1.50 -17.01 1.86
N ALA A 49 0.73 -17.05 0.76
CA ALA A 49 1.18 -17.44 -0.57
C ALA A 49 1.16 -16.26 -1.55
N THR A 50 1.31 -15.04 -1.04
CA THR A 50 1.34 -13.81 -1.84
C THR A 50 2.69 -13.70 -2.56
N GLU A 51 2.65 -13.69 -3.90
CA GLU A 51 3.83 -13.57 -4.75
C GLU A 51 3.62 -12.51 -5.85
N PRO A 52 4.49 -11.49 -5.98
CA PRO A 52 5.69 -11.23 -5.18
C PRO A 52 5.37 -10.93 -3.69
N GLU A 53 6.36 -11.01 -2.80
CA GLU A 53 6.15 -10.78 -1.36
C GLU A 53 5.67 -9.34 -1.10
N PHE A 54 4.57 -9.18 -0.38
CA PHE A 54 3.95 -7.85 -0.23
C PHE A 54 4.75 -6.91 0.68
N SER A 55 5.64 -7.42 1.53
CA SER A 55 6.59 -6.62 2.32
C SER A 55 7.46 -5.73 1.43
N ASP A 56 7.89 -6.25 0.27
CA ASP A 56 8.72 -5.53 -0.69
C ASP A 56 7.98 -4.37 -1.38
N PHE A 57 6.65 -4.36 -1.32
CA PHE A 57 5.85 -3.27 -1.89
C PHE A 57 6.19 -1.91 -1.26
N HIS A 58 6.54 -1.89 0.03
CA HIS A 58 6.96 -0.67 0.69
C HIS A 58 8.17 -0.04 -0.02
N GLU A 59 9.18 -0.87 -0.25
CA GLU A 59 10.44 -0.47 -0.83
C GLU A 59 10.28 -0.13 -2.32
N PHE A 60 9.44 -0.90 -3.02
CA PHE A 60 9.04 -0.58 -4.40
C PHE A 60 8.45 0.83 -4.49
N VAL A 61 7.51 1.18 -3.60
CA VAL A 61 6.89 2.51 -3.58
C VAL A 61 7.92 3.59 -3.26
N ARG A 62 8.81 3.37 -2.29
CA ARG A 62 9.88 4.30 -1.93
C ARG A 62 10.75 4.65 -3.14
N GLN A 63 11.29 3.64 -3.81
CA GLN A 63 12.16 3.81 -4.99
C GLN A 63 11.39 4.42 -6.16
N LYS A 64 10.20 3.90 -6.46
CA LYS A 64 9.38 4.31 -7.61
C LYS A 64 8.94 5.77 -7.52
N LEU A 65 8.69 6.25 -6.31
CA LEU A 65 8.29 7.63 -6.04
C LEU A 65 9.46 8.52 -5.60
N PHE A 66 10.71 8.03 -5.63
CA PHE A 66 11.91 8.79 -5.31
C PHE A 66 11.96 9.41 -3.90
N PHE A 67 11.40 8.71 -2.90
CA PHE A 67 11.58 9.08 -1.49
C PHE A 67 12.99 8.68 -1.03
N SER A 68 13.66 9.56 -0.28
CA SER A 68 14.83 9.17 0.51
C SER A 68 14.36 8.39 1.74
N ASP A 69 15.02 7.26 2.06
CA ASP A 69 14.79 6.37 3.21
C ASP A 69 13.66 6.81 4.14
N SER A 70 12.47 6.25 3.90
CA SER A 70 11.24 6.66 4.55
C SER A 70 10.67 5.50 5.36
N SER A 71 10.51 5.70 6.67
CA SER A 71 9.78 4.78 7.56
C SER A 71 8.29 5.11 7.65
N ALA A 72 7.80 6.10 6.90
CA ALA A 72 6.42 6.57 7.01
C ALA A 72 5.38 5.58 6.48
N GLY A 73 5.79 4.49 5.82
CA GLY A 73 4.89 3.52 5.22
C GLY A 73 4.39 3.96 3.85
N TRP A 74 4.16 2.99 2.97
CA TRP A 74 3.76 3.23 1.57
C TRP A 74 2.47 4.04 1.44
N ALA A 75 1.51 3.87 2.35
CA ALA A 75 0.24 4.60 2.29
C ALA A 75 0.43 6.11 2.46
N ARG A 76 1.36 6.53 3.34
CA ARG A 76 1.69 7.94 3.55
C ARG A 76 2.49 8.51 2.38
N MET A 77 3.44 7.74 1.83
CA MET A 77 4.20 8.13 0.63
C MET A 77 3.29 8.38 -0.57
N ILE A 78 2.34 7.48 -0.83
CA ILE A 78 1.39 7.61 -1.94
C ILE A 78 0.44 8.79 -1.71
N LEU A 79 -0.04 9.00 -0.47
CA LEU A 79 -0.89 10.15 -0.14
C LEU A 79 -0.16 11.47 -0.37
N ALA A 80 1.11 11.57 0.02
CA ALA A 80 1.92 12.78 -0.19
C ALA A 80 2.05 13.12 -1.68
N VAL A 81 2.36 12.13 -2.52
CA VAL A 81 2.45 12.35 -3.98
C VAL A 81 1.09 12.73 -4.57
N ALA A 82 0.00 12.07 -4.15
CA ALA A 82 -1.35 12.41 -4.59
C ALA A 82 -1.79 13.82 -4.17
N ALA A 83 -1.27 14.32 -3.04
CA ALA A 83 -1.49 15.68 -2.56
C ALA A 83 -0.55 16.72 -3.21
N GLY A 84 0.37 16.30 -4.07
CA GLY A 84 1.27 17.19 -4.82
C GLY A 84 2.56 17.57 -4.09
N TYR A 85 2.91 16.91 -2.99
CA TYR A 85 4.18 17.15 -2.31
C TYR A 85 5.36 16.56 -3.08
N ASP A 86 6.53 17.21 -2.97
CA ASP A 86 7.80 16.67 -3.46
C ASP A 86 8.32 15.58 -2.48
N PRO A 87 8.50 14.33 -2.94
CA PRO A 87 9.06 13.24 -2.14
C PRO A 87 10.40 13.53 -1.44
N ARG A 88 11.18 14.48 -1.97
CA ARG A 88 12.49 14.86 -1.44
C ARG A 88 12.45 15.96 -0.40
N GLN A 89 11.29 16.61 -0.24
CA GLN A 89 11.10 17.77 0.62
C GLN A 89 9.92 17.61 1.60
N ILE A 90 9.23 16.46 1.57
CA ILE A 90 8.07 16.22 2.43
C ILE A 90 8.44 16.33 3.91
N THR A 91 7.60 17.04 4.65
CA THR A 91 7.58 17.01 6.11
C THR A 91 6.30 16.29 6.52
N TRP A 92 6.41 15.26 7.35
CA TRP A 92 5.32 14.30 7.58
C TRP A 92 4.14 14.91 8.37
N GLU A 93 4.41 15.98 9.11
CA GLU A 93 3.45 16.83 9.80
C GLU A 93 2.46 17.48 8.81
N ASP A 94 2.87 17.75 7.57
CA ASP A 94 2.01 18.33 6.53
C ASP A 94 0.88 17.38 6.10
N LEU A 95 1.00 16.09 6.42
CA LEU A 95 -0.04 15.08 6.14
C LEU A 95 -1.05 14.90 7.27
N GLU A 96 -0.92 15.62 8.39
CA GLU A 96 -1.88 15.54 9.50
C GLU A 96 -3.18 16.32 9.25
N GLN A 97 -3.18 17.18 8.22
CA GLN A 97 -4.36 17.94 7.82
C GLN A 97 -5.42 17.07 7.12
N LEU A 98 -6.62 17.63 6.97
CA LEU A 98 -7.68 17.03 6.17
C LEU A 98 -7.41 17.30 4.69
N PHE A 99 -7.45 16.25 3.88
CA PHE A 99 -7.35 16.33 2.44
C PHE A 99 -8.75 16.30 1.81
N PRO A 100 -8.94 16.98 0.67
CA PRO A 100 -10.21 16.94 -0.01
C PRO A 100 -10.40 15.59 -0.74
N PRO A 101 -11.65 15.19 -1.06
CA PRO A 101 -11.96 13.86 -1.61
C PRO A 101 -11.20 13.49 -2.89
N GLU A 102 -10.80 14.47 -3.71
CA GLU A 102 -10.00 14.27 -4.91
C GLU A 102 -8.61 13.72 -4.63
N VAL A 103 -7.94 14.18 -3.56
CA VAL A 103 -6.63 13.67 -3.15
C VAL A 103 -6.76 12.21 -2.69
N HIS A 104 -7.81 11.89 -1.94
CA HIS A 104 -8.07 10.51 -1.54
C HIS A 104 -8.33 9.59 -2.74
N ARG A 105 -9.14 10.04 -3.71
CA ARG A 105 -9.38 9.32 -4.96
C ARG A 105 -8.09 9.10 -5.74
N GLU A 106 -7.26 10.14 -5.84
CA GLU A 106 -6.00 10.07 -6.57
C GLU A 106 -5.00 9.15 -5.86
N SER A 107 -4.93 9.18 -4.52
CA SER A 107 -4.07 8.26 -3.75
C SER A 107 -4.46 6.79 -3.95
N LEU A 108 -5.76 6.47 -4.01
CA LEU A 108 -6.21 5.12 -4.34
C LEU A 108 -5.88 4.72 -5.78
N ARG A 109 -6.09 5.64 -6.74
CA ARG A 109 -5.75 5.40 -8.15
C ARG A 109 -4.27 5.09 -8.29
N LEU A 110 -3.41 5.90 -7.67
CA LEU A 110 -1.96 5.73 -7.68
C LEU A 110 -1.55 4.43 -6.97
N PHE A 111 -2.16 4.09 -5.84
CA PHE A 111 -1.92 2.81 -5.16
C PHE A 111 -2.19 1.60 -6.06
N PHE A 112 -3.37 1.51 -6.68
CA PHE A 112 -3.68 0.37 -7.56
C PHE A 112 -2.84 0.36 -8.84
N GLN A 113 -2.40 1.52 -9.33
CA GLN A 113 -1.43 1.60 -10.41
C GLN A 113 -0.08 1.01 -9.98
N LEU A 114 0.48 1.47 -8.87
CA LEU A 114 1.76 0.99 -8.34
C LEU A 114 1.70 -0.51 -8.00
N LEU A 115 0.57 -0.98 -7.46
CA LEU A 115 0.36 -2.40 -7.16
C LEU A 115 0.41 -3.26 -8.42
N LYS A 116 -0.19 -2.82 -9.52
CA LYS A 116 -0.14 -3.53 -10.81
C LYS A 116 1.27 -3.54 -11.40
N GLU A 117 1.99 -2.42 -11.29
CA GLU A 117 3.38 -2.33 -11.70
C GLU A 117 4.28 -3.26 -10.88
N PHE A 118 4.11 -3.27 -9.54
CA PHE A 118 4.84 -4.13 -8.62
C PHE A 118 4.63 -5.61 -8.94
N ARG A 119 3.38 -6.04 -9.09
CA ARG A 119 3.04 -7.43 -9.47
C ARG A 119 3.57 -7.86 -10.83
N SER A 120 3.90 -6.91 -11.70
CA SER A 120 4.43 -7.17 -13.03
C SER A 120 5.95 -7.06 -13.10
N ALA A 121 6.60 -6.60 -12.02
CA ALA A 121 8.05 -6.50 -11.94
C ALA A 121 8.62 -7.88 -11.62
N THR A 122 9.29 -8.50 -12.59
CA THR A 122 9.88 -9.84 -12.44
C THR A 122 11.16 -9.85 -11.63
N ASP A 123 11.81 -8.70 -11.47
CA ASP A 123 13.17 -8.57 -10.94
C ASP A 123 13.29 -7.35 -10.01
N PHE A 124 12.24 -7.03 -9.24
CA PHE A 124 12.37 -5.99 -8.23
C PHE A 124 13.26 -6.48 -7.09
N GLU A 125 14.47 -5.94 -7.01
CA GLU A 125 15.38 -6.14 -5.89
C GLU A 125 15.28 -4.91 -4.97
N PRO A 126 14.78 -5.05 -3.73
CA PRO A 126 14.87 -3.98 -2.75
C PRO A 126 16.33 -3.61 -2.53
N ASP A 127 16.62 -2.33 -2.27
CA ASP A 127 17.97 -1.90 -1.95
C ASP A 127 18.46 -2.72 -0.74
N ALA A 128 19.63 -3.34 -0.87
CA ALA A 128 20.22 -4.18 0.17
C ALA A 128 20.75 -3.30 1.31
N ASP A 129 19.85 -2.68 2.10
CA ASP A 129 20.08 -2.10 3.42
C ASP A 129 18.84 -1.27 3.81
N THR A 130 17.82 -1.90 4.42
CA THR A 130 16.82 -1.16 5.23
C THR A 130 16.11 -2.13 6.17
N PHE A 131 16.71 -2.35 7.33
CA PHE A 131 16.06 -2.88 8.54
C PHE A 131 16.07 -1.80 9.62
#